data_AF-A0A7S0HGH7-F1
#
_entry.id   AF-A0A7S0HGH7-F1
#
_cell.length_a   1.000
_cell.length_b   1.000
_cell.length_c   1.000
_cell.angle_alpha   90.00
_cell.angle_beta   90.00
_cell.angle_gamma   90.00
#
_symmetry.space_group_name_H-M   'P 1'
#
loop_
_entity.id
_entity.type
_entity.pdbx_description
1 polymer ?
#
loop_
_entity_poly.entity_id
_entity_poly.type
_entity_poly.pdbx_seq_one_letter_code
_entity_poly.pdbx_strand_id
1 'polypeptide(L)'
;MEFDASGKYDGRMLEVPVPRLLPSQITVVSAETMRIASQRHRNALEVIIDNFGKRSAVAQGLGAVITTMQKLMCTDHKLYIHRSDRAVNGILKVGRKHLFIRDVAADKMHEIEPLCVLDFYVHESLQKRGIG
;
A
#
# COMPACT_ATOMS: atom_id res chain seq x y z
N MET A 1 8.51 -16.20 -10.20
CA MET A 1 8.00 -15.05 -9.41
C MET A 1 8.71 -13.84 -9.96
N GLU A 2 8.33 -13.44 -11.18
CA GLU A 2 9.15 -12.50 -11.97
C GLU A 2 8.30 -11.32 -12.42
N PHE A 3 8.84 -10.15 -12.15
CA PHE A 3 8.48 -8.91 -12.81
C PHE A 3 9.28 -8.89 -14.11
N ASP A 4 8.71 -8.37 -15.20
CA ASP A 4 9.53 -8.19 -16.38
C ASP A 4 10.70 -7.22 -16.10
N ALA A 5 11.67 -7.15 -17.00
CA ALA A 5 12.84 -6.27 -16.87
C ALA A 5 12.49 -4.77 -16.72
N SER A 6 11.22 -4.38 -16.92
CA SER A 6 10.70 -3.02 -16.71
C SER A 6 9.96 -2.84 -15.37
N GLY A 7 9.89 -3.90 -14.57
CA GLY A 7 9.17 -3.99 -13.32
C GLY A 7 7.65 -3.98 -13.48
N LYS A 8 7.14 -4.19 -14.70
CA LYS A 8 5.70 -4.37 -14.90
C LYS A 8 5.28 -5.74 -14.36
N TYR A 9 4.27 -5.68 -13.51
CA TYR A 9 3.47 -6.85 -13.19
C TYR A 9 2.44 -7.02 -14.31
N ASP A 10 2.62 -8.01 -15.18
CA ASP A 10 1.81 -8.22 -16.38
C ASP A 10 0.44 -8.86 -16.11
N GLY A 11 0.12 -9.11 -14.83
CA GLY A 11 -1.13 -9.74 -14.40
C GLY A 11 -1.23 -11.23 -14.70
N ARG A 12 -0.28 -11.84 -15.43
CA ARG A 12 -0.34 -13.27 -15.82
C ARG A 12 -0.10 -14.22 -14.64
N MET A 13 0.47 -13.70 -13.55
CA MET A 13 0.73 -14.46 -12.33
C MET A 13 -0.40 -14.38 -11.28
N LEU A 14 -1.39 -13.49 -11.43
CA LEU A 14 -2.57 -13.54 -10.57
C LEU A 14 -3.52 -14.56 -11.14
N GLU A 15 -4.08 -15.39 -10.27
CA GLU A 15 -5.22 -16.22 -10.64
C GLU A 15 -6.43 -15.36 -11.08
N VAL A 16 -6.45 -14.05 -10.76
CA VAL A 16 -7.56 -13.12 -11.05
C VAL A 16 -7.03 -11.94 -11.88
N PRO A 17 -7.68 -11.58 -13.01
CA PRO A 17 -7.32 -10.38 -13.78
C PRO A 17 -7.32 -9.12 -12.92
N VAL A 18 -6.30 -8.26 -13.08
CA VAL A 18 -6.14 -7.01 -12.31
C VAL A 18 -7.40 -6.13 -12.32
N PRO A 19 -8.12 -5.92 -13.45
CA PRO A 19 -9.34 -5.11 -13.44
C PRO A 19 -10.50 -5.71 -12.64
N ARG A 20 -10.53 -7.03 -12.43
CA ARG A 20 -11.54 -7.67 -11.55
C ARG A 20 -11.16 -7.51 -10.08
N LEU A 21 -9.87 -7.55 -9.78
CA LEU A 21 -9.33 -7.40 -8.43
C LEU A 21 -9.35 -5.95 -7.94
N LEU A 22 -9.06 -5.02 -8.85
CA LEU A 22 -8.93 -3.58 -8.62
C LEU A 22 -9.81 -2.84 -9.64
N PRO A 23 -11.14 -2.77 -9.39
CA PRO A 23 -12.12 -2.32 -10.39
C PRO A 23 -11.90 -0.87 -10.82
N SER A 24 -11.56 0.00 -9.87
CA SER A 24 -11.24 1.41 -10.11
C SER A 24 -9.75 1.64 -10.29
N GLN A 25 -9.39 2.79 -10.89
CA GLN A 25 -8.00 3.23 -11.03
C GLN A 25 -7.30 3.32 -9.66
N ILE A 26 -8.03 3.75 -8.64
CA ILE A 26 -7.61 3.71 -7.24
C ILE A 26 -8.61 2.84 -6.49
N THR A 27 -8.14 1.72 -5.95
CA THR A 27 -8.94 0.82 -5.10
C THR A 27 -8.49 0.97 -3.65
N VAL A 28 -9.46 1.08 -2.73
CA VAL A 28 -9.18 1.18 -1.29
C VAL A 28 -9.35 -0.20 -0.66
N VAL A 29 -8.35 -0.59 0.12
CA VAL A 29 -8.29 -1.86 0.84
C VAL A 29 -8.09 -1.59 2.33
N SER A 30 -8.87 -2.27 3.16
CA SER A 30 -8.76 -2.28 4.62
C SER A 30 -9.02 -3.71 5.16
N ALA A 31 -8.74 -3.93 6.44
CA ALA A 31 -9.06 -5.19 7.12
C ALA A 31 -10.55 -5.56 6.97
N GLU A 32 -11.46 -4.59 7.01
CA GLU A 32 -12.89 -4.78 6.81
C GLU A 32 -13.22 -5.30 5.40
N THR A 33 -12.71 -4.62 4.37
CA THR A 33 -12.93 -5.04 2.97
C THR A 33 -12.34 -6.43 2.69
N MET A 34 -11.24 -6.80 3.35
CA MET A 34 -10.60 -8.11 3.19
C MET A 34 -11.35 -9.23 3.91
N ARG A 35 -12.03 -8.95 5.03
CA ARG A 35 -12.84 -9.95 5.73
C ARG A 35 -14.02 -10.43 4.89
N ILE A 36 -14.64 -9.53 4.12
CA ILE A 36 -15.76 -9.84 3.23
C ILE A 36 -15.32 -10.36 1.85
N ALA A 37 -14.05 -10.14 1.46
CA ALA A 37 -13.52 -10.62 0.20
C ALA A 37 -13.39 -12.15 0.17
N SER A 38 -13.67 -12.75 -0.99
CA SER A 38 -13.44 -14.18 -1.21
C SER A 38 -11.96 -14.55 -0.99
N GLN A 39 -11.69 -15.80 -0.64
CA GLN A 39 -10.31 -16.27 -0.41
C GLN A 39 -9.39 -16.03 -1.61
N ARG A 40 -9.89 -16.24 -2.84
CA ARG A 40 -9.11 -15.99 -4.07
C ARG A 40 -8.71 -14.53 -4.23
N HIS A 41 -9.62 -13.60 -3.95
CA HIS A 41 -9.33 -12.17 -3.97
C HIS A 41 -8.33 -11.77 -2.87
N ARG A 42 -8.47 -12.33 -1.66
CA ARG A 42 -7.51 -12.12 -0.58
C ARG A 42 -6.10 -12.56 -0.95
N ASN A 43 -5.95 -13.78 -1.45
CA ASN A 43 -4.64 -14.33 -1.85
C ASN A 43 -4.00 -13.46 -2.95
N ALA A 44 -4.79 -13.02 -3.93
CA ALA A 44 -4.31 -12.18 -5.01
C ALA A 44 -3.85 -10.79 -4.51
N LEU A 45 -4.62 -10.17 -3.60
CA LEU A 45 -4.24 -8.89 -2.99
C LEU A 45 -3.03 -9.03 -2.06
N GLU A 46 -2.90 -10.13 -1.34
CA GLU A 46 -1.76 -10.41 -0.47
C GLU A 46 -0.45 -10.39 -1.26
N VAL A 47 -0.41 -11.07 -2.41
CA VAL A 47 0.75 -11.06 -3.31
C VAL A 47 1.11 -9.65 -3.75
N ILE A 48 0.11 -8.82 -4.10
CA ILE A 48 0.33 -7.42 -4.53
C ILE A 48 0.87 -6.59 -3.38
N ILE A 49 0.20 -6.63 -2.22
CA ILE A 49 0.50 -5.80 -1.05
C ILE A 49 1.90 -6.14 -0.52
N ASP A 50 2.21 -7.42 -0.36
CA ASP A 50 3.50 -7.85 0.18
C ASP A 50 4.64 -7.55 -0.80
N ASN A 51 4.39 -7.63 -2.11
CA ASN A 51 5.40 -7.23 -3.08
C ASN A 51 5.67 -5.73 -3.08
N PHE A 52 4.63 -4.91 -3.14
CA PHE A 52 4.77 -3.45 -3.12
C PHE A 52 5.34 -2.96 -1.78
N GLY A 53 4.99 -3.61 -0.66
CA GLY A 53 5.59 -3.35 0.64
C GLY A 53 7.08 -3.67 0.68
N LYS A 54 7.52 -4.81 0.12
CA LYS A 54 8.95 -5.17 -0.01
C LYS A 54 9.71 -4.14 -0.85
N ARG A 55 9.16 -3.75 -2.00
CA ARG A 55 9.78 -2.73 -2.87
C ARG A 55 9.85 -1.36 -2.20
N SER A 56 8.79 -0.95 -1.52
CA SER A 56 8.76 0.29 -0.73
C SER A 56 9.89 0.30 0.31
N ALA A 57 10.07 -0.82 1.04
CA ALA A 57 11.13 -0.94 2.03
C ALA A 57 12.53 -0.82 1.42
N VAL A 58 12.77 -1.47 0.27
CA VAL A 58 14.04 -1.38 -0.46
C VAL A 58 14.29 0.05 -0.94
N ALA A 59 13.30 0.70 -1.55
CA ALA A 59 13.42 2.07 -2.06
C ALA A 59 13.70 3.11 -0.97
N GLN A 60 13.24 2.86 0.27
CA GLN A 60 13.46 3.70 1.44
C GLN A 60 14.70 3.30 2.26
N GLY A 61 15.38 2.19 1.93
CA GLY A 61 16.52 1.68 2.71
C GLY A 61 16.14 1.14 4.11
N LEU A 62 14.91 0.65 4.28
CA LEU A 62 14.42 0.15 5.57
C LEU A 62 14.96 -1.25 5.88
N GLY A 63 15.37 -1.49 7.12
CA GLY A 63 15.78 -2.81 7.60
C GLY A 63 14.64 -3.83 7.74
N ALA A 64 13.38 -3.39 7.64
CA ALA A 64 12.21 -4.26 7.70
C ALA A 64 11.05 -3.71 6.86
N VAL A 65 10.23 -4.61 6.33
CA VAL A 65 9.03 -4.26 5.56
C VAL A 65 7.94 -3.75 6.50
N ILE A 66 7.46 -2.52 6.27
CA ILE A 66 6.45 -1.88 7.13
C ILE A 66 5.01 -2.07 6.65
N THR A 67 4.81 -2.56 5.43
CA THR A 67 3.49 -2.82 4.83
C THR A 67 3.42 -4.25 4.33
N THR A 68 2.55 -5.05 4.93
CA THR A 68 2.21 -6.41 4.50
C THR A 68 0.71 -6.62 4.67
N MET A 69 0.15 -7.61 3.99
CA MET A 69 -1.24 -8.03 4.19
C MET A 69 -1.53 -8.33 5.67
N GLN A 70 -0.63 -9.09 6.31
CA GLN A 70 -0.76 -9.43 7.73
C GLN A 70 -0.83 -8.17 8.62
N LYS A 71 0.07 -7.19 8.41
CA LYS A 71 0.06 -5.94 9.17
C LYS A 71 -1.21 -5.13 8.92
N LEU A 72 -1.69 -5.09 7.68
CA LEU A 72 -2.94 -4.40 7.33
C LEU A 72 -4.14 -5.02 8.05
N MET A 73 -4.24 -6.35 8.07
CA MET A 73 -5.33 -7.09 8.72
C MET A 73 -5.41 -6.89 10.24
N CYS A 74 -4.29 -6.54 10.88
CA CYS A 74 -4.19 -6.27 12.31
C CYS A 74 -4.38 -4.79 12.69
N THR A 75 -4.76 -3.93 11.75
CA THR A 75 -4.91 -2.47 11.98
C THR A 75 -6.21 -1.94 11.37
N ASP A 76 -6.52 -0.69 11.69
CA ASP A 76 -7.58 0.11 11.06
C ASP A 76 -7.06 0.91 9.83
N HIS A 77 -5.86 0.59 9.34
CA HIS A 77 -5.23 1.33 8.25
C HIS A 77 -5.99 1.11 6.94
N LYS A 78 -5.92 2.12 6.09
CA LYS A 78 -6.41 2.09 4.72
C LYS A 78 -5.23 2.07 3.77
N LEU A 79 -5.27 1.18 2.79
CA LEU A 79 -4.30 1.07 1.72
C LEU A 79 -4.98 1.45 0.42
N TYR A 80 -4.52 2.53 -0.20
CA TYR A 80 -4.91 2.96 -1.52
C TYR A 80 -3.97 2.31 -2.53
N ILE A 81 -4.51 1.60 -3.51
CA ILE A 81 -3.74 0.91 -4.55
C ILE A 81 -4.08 1.57 -5.88
N HIS A 82 -3.08 2.15 -6.54
CA HIS A 82 -3.23 2.72 -7.88
C HIS A 82 -2.86 1.68 -8.95
N ARG A 83 -3.69 1.56 -9.98
CA ARG A 83 -3.46 0.68 -11.12
C ARG A 83 -3.69 1.37 -12.47
N SER A 84 -2.94 0.95 -13.47
CA SER A 84 -3.27 1.12 -14.89
C SER A 84 -4.09 -0.07 -15.38
N ASP A 85 -4.52 -0.09 -16.64
CA ASP A 85 -5.32 -1.21 -17.18
C ASP A 85 -4.63 -2.57 -17.12
N ARG A 86 -3.29 -2.58 -17.07
CA ARG A 86 -2.49 -3.81 -17.14
C ARG A 86 -1.65 -4.09 -15.89
N ALA A 87 -1.44 -3.10 -15.03
CA ALA A 87 -0.48 -3.22 -13.94
C ALA A 87 -0.87 -2.39 -12.72
N VAL A 88 -0.43 -2.84 -11.54
CA VAL A 88 -0.41 -2.02 -10.34
C VAL A 88 0.81 -1.10 -10.41
N ASN A 89 0.63 0.18 -10.07
CA ASN A 89 1.68 1.19 -10.22
C ASN A 89 2.20 1.71 -8.88
N GLY A 90 1.40 1.66 -7.81
CA GLY A 90 1.79 2.23 -6.52
C GLY A 90 0.79 1.97 -5.41
N ILE A 91 1.22 2.26 -4.19
CA ILE A 91 0.44 2.13 -2.96
C ILE A 91 0.61 3.36 -2.06
N LEU A 92 -0.43 3.71 -1.32
CA LEU A 92 -0.42 4.70 -0.25
C LEU A 92 -1.14 4.13 0.97
N LYS A 93 -0.43 3.97 2.09
CA LYS A 93 -0.99 3.49 3.35
C LYS A 93 -1.20 4.66 4.31
N VAL A 94 -2.39 4.76 4.89
CA VAL A 94 -2.72 5.78 5.89
C VAL A 94 -3.39 5.16 7.11
N GLY A 95 -3.32 5.84 8.25
CA GLY A 95 -4.00 5.44 9.48
C GLY A 95 -3.91 6.50 10.55
N ARG A 96 -4.85 6.52 11.49
CA ARG A 96 -4.80 7.42 12.66
C ARG A 96 -3.70 6.95 13.62
N LYS A 97 -3.05 7.91 14.27
CA LYS A 97 -1.99 7.64 15.26
C LYS A 97 -2.12 8.56 16.44
N HIS A 98 -2.12 8.00 17.64
CA HIS A 98 -1.90 8.76 18.87
C HIS A 98 -0.44 9.18 18.92
N LEU A 99 -0.21 10.48 18.85
CA LEU A 99 1.12 11.09 18.82
C LEU A 99 1.22 12.15 19.92
N PHE A 100 2.38 12.22 20.55
CA PHE A 100 2.77 13.36 21.38
C PHE A 100 3.65 14.29 20.55
N ILE A 101 3.16 15.48 20.23
CA ILE A 101 3.89 16.48 19.43
C ILE A 101 4.39 17.60 20.34
N ARG A 102 5.65 17.99 20.14
CA ARG A 102 6.24 19.14 20.84
C ARG A 102 5.83 20.43 20.14
N ASP A 103 5.15 21.29 20.89
CA ASP A 103 4.99 22.70 20.55
C ASP A 103 6.24 23.43 21.02
N VAL A 104 7.08 23.79 20.06
CA VAL A 104 8.37 24.47 20.29
C VAL A 104 8.16 25.89 20.82
N ALA A 105 7.07 26.55 20.45
CA ALA A 105 6.80 27.92 20.87
C ALA A 105 6.33 27.99 22.33
N ALA A 106 5.51 27.02 22.76
CA ALA A 106 5.02 26.94 24.12
C ALA A 106 5.88 26.07 25.06
N ASP A 107 6.93 25.43 24.53
CA ASP A 107 7.75 24.40 25.18
C ASP A 107 6.92 23.32 25.89
N LYS A 108 5.87 22.83 25.22
CA LYS A 108 4.91 21.85 25.75
C LYS A 108 4.73 20.66 24.82
N MET A 109 4.29 19.54 25.38
CA MET A 109 3.83 18.37 24.62
C MET A 109 2.32 18.38 24.52
N HIS A 110 1.78 18.17 23.32
CA HIS A 110 0.35 17.99 23.08
C HIS A 110 0.08 16.60 22.56
N GLU A 111 -0.96 15.96 23.09
CA GLU A 111 -1.48 14.72 22.55
C GLU A 111 -2.44 15.03 21.40
N ILE A 112 -2.24 14.37 20.26
CA ILE A 112 -3.09 14.50 19.09
C ILE A 112 -3.33 13.13 18.45
N GLU A 113 -4.43 13.01 17.68
CA GLU A 113 -4.73 11.80 16.90
C GLU A 113 -4.95 12.08 15.40
N PRO A 114 -3.92 12.54 14.67
CA PRO A 114 -4.06 12.89 13.25
C PRO A 114 -4.13 11.66 12.35
N LEU A 115 -4.72 11.85 11.16
CA LEU A 115 -4.54 10.92 10.04
C LEU A 115 -3.11 11.05 9.52
N CYS A 116 -2.38 9.94 9.50
CA CYS A 116 -0.98 9.91 9.08
C CYS A 116 -0.82 9.16 7.76
N VAL A 117 0.13 9.62 6.93
CA VAL A 117 0.72 8.81 5.86
C VAL A 117 1.76 7.90 6.51
N LEU A 118 1.63 6.59 6.30
CA LEU A 118 2.40 5.56 7.00
C LEU A 118 3.33 4.77 6.08
N ASP A 119 3.03 4.74 4.78
CA ASP A 119 3.90 4.19 3.73
C ASP A 119 3.42 4.75 2.39
N PHE A 120 4.33 5.08 1.49
CA PHE A 120 3.97 5.64 0.19
C PHE A 120 5.02 5.27 -0.86
N TYR A 121 4.55 4.61 -1.92
CA TYR A 121 5.46 4.06 -2.92
C TYR A 121 4.82 3.99 -4.30
N VAL A 122 5.55 4.49 -5.30
CA VAL A 122 5.26 4.35 -6.73
C VAL A 122 6.42 3.59 -7.36
N HIS A 123 6.10 2.60 -8.21
CA HIS A 123 7.08 1.79 -8.91
C HIS A 123 8.12 2.68 -9.65
N GLU A 124 9.41 2.33 -9.56
CA GLU A 124 10.53 3.19 -9.93
C GLU A 124 10.45 3.65 -11.40
N SER A 125 10.04 2.77 -12.31
CA SER A 125 9.89 3.08 -13.74
C SER A 125 8.77 4.10 -14.05
N LEU A 126 7.91 4.41 -13.08
CA LEU A 126 6.75 5.29 -13.21
C LEU A 126 6.82 6.55 -12.33
N GLN A 127 7.89 6.73 -11.57
CA GLN A 127 8.07 7.92 -10.72
C GLN A 127 8.21 9.21 -11.54
N LYS A 128 7.90 10.35 -10.91
CA LYS A 128 7.94 11.71 -11.50
C LYS A 128 6.98 11.91 -12.69
N ARG A 129 5.88 11.15 -12.73
CA ARG A 129 4.83 11.24 -13.76
C ARG A 129 3.46 11.70 -13.24
N GLY A 130 3.39 12.19 -12.00
CA GLY A 130 2.14 12.65 -11.38
C GLY A 130 1.18 11.54 -10.93
N ILE A 131 1.66 10.30 -10.75
CA ILE A 131 0.87 9.19 -10.19
C ILE A 131 0.76 9.28 -8.66
N GLY A 132 1.80 9.83 -8.02
CA GLY A 132 1.82 10.02 -6.58
C GLY A 132 0.95 11.19 -6.13
#